data_AF-A0A965S5C2-F1
#
_entry.id   AF-A0A965S5C2-F1
#
_cell.length_a   1.000
_cell.length_b   1.000
_cell.length_c   1.000
_cell.angle_alpha   90.00
_cell.angle_beta   90.00
_cell.angle_gamma   90.00
#
_symmetry.space_group_name_H-M   'P 1'
#
loop_
_entity.id
_entity.type
_entity.pdbx_description
1 polymer ?
#
loop_
_entity_poly.entity_id
_entity_poly.type
_entity_poly.pdbx_seq_one_letter_code
_entity_poly.pdbx_strand_id
1 'polypeptide(L)'
;QDLGKLSVGETVGEILKADLGLEQGAQTTIKAGIAHCESAHDFVSRDLLQMILDDTEEHIDFLETQIELMSKVGESNYLQSIMGEIE
;
A
#
# COMPACT_ATOMS: atom_id res chain seq x y z
N GLN A 1 -16.98 10.60 -9.60
CA GLN A 1 -15.69 10.12 -10.12
C GLN A 1 -15.83 8.64 -10.44
N ASP A 2 -15.10 8.13 -11.42
CA ASP A 2 -14.94 6.70 -11.63
C ASP A 2 -13.82 6.22 -10.70
N LEU A 3 -14.16 5.36 -9.74
CA LEU A 3 -13.23 4.86 -8.72
C LEU A 3 -12.72 3.44 -9.05
N GLY A 4 -13.08 2.90 -10.21
CA GLY A 4 -12.82 1.51 -10.54
C GLY A 4 -13.49 0.53 -9.57
N LYS A 5 -13.00 -0.71 -9.55
CA LYS A 5 -13.49 -1.73 -8.62
C LYS A 5 -12.85 -1.54 -7.26
N LEU A 6 -13.66 -1.21 -6.25
CA LEU A 6 -13.22 -1.16 -4.86
C LEU A 6 -13.11 -2.58 -4.29
N SER A 7 -11.95 -2.90 -3.72
CA SER A 7 -11.75 -4.13 -2.94
C SER A 7 -11.87 -3.77 -1.47
N VAL A 8 -12.97 -4.20 -0.84
CA VAL A 8 -13.27 -3.89 0.56
C VAL A 8 -13.25 -5.19 1.34
N GLY A 9 -12.38 -5.29 2.35
CA GLY A 9 -12.28 -6.46 3.22
C GLY A 9 -13.31 -6.44 4.34
N GLU A 10 -13.78 -7.61 4.75
CA GLU A 10 -14.70 -7.81 5.88
C GLU A 10 -13.97 -8.17 7.18
N THR A 11 -12.70 -8.58 7.07
CA THR A 11 -11.80 -8.86 8.19
C THR A 11 -10.54 -8.00 8.10
N VAL A 12 -9.82 -7.82 9.21
CA VAL A 12 -8.55 -7.05 9.19
C VAL A 12 -7.54 -7.71 8.25
N GLY A 13 -7.50 -9.04 8.18
CA GLY A 13 -6.65 -9.75 7.22
C GLY A 13 -7.03 -9.50 5.77
N GLU A 14 -8.32 -9.36 5.45
CA GLU A 14 -8.78 -8.99 4.10
C GLU A 14 -8.50 -7.53 3.77
N ILE A 15 -8.66 -6.62 4.75
CA ILE A 15 -8.34 -5.20 4.59
C ILE A 15 -6.86 -5.02 4.26
N LEU A 16 -5.95 -5.61 5.06
CA LEU A 16 -4.50 -5.53 4.80
C LEU A 16 -4.13 -6.05 3.41
N LYS A 17 -4.75 -7.13 2.95
CA LYS A 17 -4.51 -7.69 1.61
C LYS A 17 -5.10 -6.82 0.48
N ALA A 18 -6.26 -6.22 0.71
CA ALA A 18 -6.86 -5.30 -0.24
C ALA A 18 -5.98 -4.06 -0.42
N ASP A 19 -5.49 -3.50 0.68
CA ASP A 19 -4.58 -2.35 0.69
C ASP A 19 -3.24 -2.71 0.01
N LEU A 20 -2.68 -3.88 0.31
CA LEU A 20 -1.45 -4.33 -0.36
C LEU A 20 -1.63 -4.46 -1.87
N GLY A 21 -2.76 -5.03 -2.31
CA GLY A 21 -3.07 -5.11 -3.73
C GLY A 21 -3.24 -3.74 -4.39
N LEU A 22 -3.80 -2.77 -3.68
CA LEU A 22 -3.91 -1.39 -4.14
C LEU A 22 -2.52 -0.76 -4.31
N GLU A 23 -1.65 -0.86 -3.31
CA GLU A 23 -0.31 -0.30 -3.34
C GLU A 23 0.58 -0.95 -4.42
N GLN A 24 0.48 -2.27 -4.63
CA GLN A 24 1.17 -2.94 -5.73
C GLN A 24 0.70 -2.46 -7.12
N GLY A 25 -0.60 -2.20 -7.26
CA GLY A 25 -1.17 -1.59 -8.46
C GLY A 25 -0.70 -0.15 -8.67
N ALA A 26 -0.64 0.65 -7.59
CA ALA A 26 -0.12 2.00 -7.59
C ALA A 26 1.37 2.01 -7.99
N GLN A 27 2.20 1.17 -7.38
CA GLN A 27 3.62 1.02 -7.68
C GLN A 27 3.86 0.76 -9.18
N THR A 28 3.08 -0.16 -9.77
CA THR A 28 3.15 -0.46 -11.20
C THR A 28 2.82 0.77 -12.05
N THR A 29 1.76 1.49 -11.68
CA THR A 29 1.29 2.69 -12.38
C THR A 29 2.31 3.83 -12.29
N ILE A 30 2.86 4.04 -11.10
CA ILE A 30 3.86 5.10 -10.83
C ILE A 30 5.15 4.81 -11.60
N LYS A 31 5.66 3.56 -11.59
CA LYS A 31 6.85 3.17 -12.37
C LYS A 31 6.67 3.42 -13.87
N ALA A 32 5.47 3.13 -14.41
CA ALA A 32 5.15 3.47 -15.79
C ALA A 32 5.09 4.99 -16.04
N GLY A 33 4.53 5.75 -15.09
CA GLY A 33 4.50 7.21 -15.12
C GLY A 33 5.90 7.84 -15.13
N ILE A 34 6.81 7.36 -14.26
CA ILE A 34 8.22 7.79 -14.21
C ILE A 34 8.88 7.59 -15.57
N ALA A 35 8.76 6.40 -16.16
CA ALA A 35 9.33 6.10 -17.47
C ALA A 35 8.75 7.01 -18.58
N HIS A 36 7.46 7.35 -18.51
CA HIS A 36 6.85 8.29 -19.44
C HIS A 36 7.40 9.71 -19.27
N CYS A 37 7.49 10.21 -18.03
CA CYS A 37 8.07 11.52 -17.73
C CYS A 37 9.53 11.62 -18.22
N GLU A 38 10.34 10.59 -18.01
CA GLU A 38 11.72 10.53 -18.54
C GLU A 38 11.75 10.59 -20.07
N SER A 39 10.88 9.84 -20.76
CA SER A 39 10.79 9.88 -22.23
C SER A 39 10.40 11.26 -22.78
N ALA A 40 9.61 12.02 -22.02
CA ALA A 40 9.16 13.37 -22.35
C ALA A 40 10.11 14.47 -21.86
N HIS A 41 11.22 14.12 -21.18
CA HIS A 41 12.12 15.04 -20.51
C HIS A 41 11.42 15.94 -19.45
N ASP A 42 10.35 15.45 -18.83
CA ASP A 42 9.65 16.11 -17.72
C ASP A 42 10.22 15.65 -16.38
N PHE A 43 11.32 16.28 -15.96
CA PHE A 43 12.04 15.89 -14.77
C PHE A 43 11.33 16.28 -13.46
N VAL A 44 10.52 17.34 -13.47
CA VAL A 44 9.82 17.80 -12.25
C VAL A 44 8.69 16.84 -11.89
N SER A 45 7.89 16.40 -12.87
CA SER A 45 6.87 15.39 -12.63
C SER A 45 7.50 14.04 -12.29
N ARG A 46 8.62 13.69 -12.93
CA ARG A 46 9.38 12.48 -12.62
C ARG A 46 9.81 12.43 -11.15
N ASP A 47 10.36 13.53 -10.63
CA ASP A 47 10.81 13.58 -9.23
C ASP A 47 9.64 13.55 -8.24
N LEU A 48 8.50 14.16 -8.58
CA LEU A 48 7.27 14.00 -7.80
C LEU A 48 6.82 12.54 -7.74
N LEU A 49 6.80 11.86 -8.89
CA LEU A 49 6.43 10.44 -8.95
C LEU A 49 7.43 9.55 -8.20
N GLN A 50 8.71 9.91 -8.17
CA GLN A 50 9.70 9.19 -7.37
C GLN A 50 9.40 9.30 -5.87
N MET A 51 9.07 10.49 -5.37
CA MET A 51 8.71 10.65 -3.94
C MET A 51 7.46 9.82 -3.60
N ILE A 52 6.45 9.80 -4.48
CA ILE A 52 5.25 8.97 -4.27
C ILE A 52 5.60 7.47 -4.32
N LEU A 53 6.54 7.07 -5.20
CA LEU A 53 6.98 5.69 -5.27
C LEU A 53 7.67 5.25 -3.97
N ASP A 54 8.50 6.11 -3.40
CA ASP A 54 9.20 5.84 -2.13
C ASP A 54 8.17 5.62 -1.00
N ASP A 55 7.17 6.50 -0.86
CA ASP A 55 6.07 6.36 0.10
C ASP A 55 5.27 5.06 -0.13
N THR A 56 4.94 4.75 -1.38
CA THR A 56 4.23 3.50 -1.76
C THR A 56 5.04 2.26 -1.39
N GLU A 57 6.36 2.27 -1.57
CA GLU A 57 7.21 1.13 -1.21
C GLU A 57 7.33 0.97 0.32
N GLU A 58 7.35 2.07 1.09
CA GLU A 58 7.25 2.01 2.56
C GLU A 58 5.90 1.44 3.03
N HIS A 59 4.80 1.82 2.38
CA HIS A 59 3.48 1.25 2.67
C HIS A 59 3.40 -0.25 2.37
N ILE A 60 3.99 -0.69 1.25
CA ILE A 60 4.06 -2.13 0.90
C ILE A 60 4.81 -2.89 1.99
N ASP A 61 5.99 -2.41 2.41
CA ASP A 61 6.80 -3.06 3.46
C ASP A 61 6.04 -3.16 4.79
N PHE A 62 5.35 -2.08 5.17
CA PHE A 62 4.48 -2.09 6.34
C PHE A 62 3.39 -3.17 6.23
N LEU A 63 2.64 -3.19 5.12
CA LEU A 63 1.53 -4.12 4.93
C LEU A 63 2.00 -5.58 4.91
N GLU A 64 3.10 -5.87 4.22
CA GLU A 64 3.72 -7.20 4.20
C GLU A 64 4.16 -7.63 5.61
N THR A 65 4.77 -6.72 6.38
CA THR A 65 5.15 -6.95 7.78
C THR A 65 3.93 -7.27 8.64
N GLN A 66 2.84 -6.50 8.51
CA GLN A 66 1.63 -6.74 9.30
C GLN A 66 0.96 -8.08 8.96
N ILE A 67 0.91 -8.44 7.67
CA ILE A 67 0.38 -9.73 7.21
C ILE A 67 1.24 -10.89 7.75
N GLU A 68 2.57 -10.76 7.68
CA GLU A 68 3.49 -11.78 8.19
C GLU A 68 3.38 -11.91 9.72
N LEU A 69 3.31 -10.78 10.44
CA LEU A 69 3.14 -10.76 11.88
C LEU A 69 1.84 -11.47 12.28
N MET A 70 0.72 -11.14 11.64
CA MET A 70 -0.57 -11.80 11.86
C MET A 70 -0.47 -13.31 11.62
N SER A 71 0.25 -13.75 10.58
CA SER A 71 0.49 -15.18 10.32
C SER A 71 1.33 -15.86 11.41
N LYS A 72 2.26 -15.14 12.03
CA LYS A 72 3.16 -15.68 13.06
C LYS A 72 2.50 -15.77 14.43
N VAL A 73 1.73 -14.75 14.82
CA VAL A 73 1.14 -14.64 16.17
C VAL A 73 -0.31 -15.09 16.24
N GLY A 74 -0.98 -15.26 15.10
CA GLY A 74 -2.41 -15.54 15.00
C GLY A 74 -3.26 -14.28 15.06
N GLU A 75 -4.41 -14.31 14.39
CA GLU A 75 -5.29 -13.15 14.20
C GLU A 75 -5.73 -12.53 15.54
N SER A 76 -6.17 -13.32 16.51
CA SER A 76 -6.63 -12.79 17.80
C SER A 76 -5.54 -12.02 18.57
N ASN A 77 -4.30 -12.51 18.55
CA ASN A 77 -3.18 -11.83 19.22
C ASN A 77 -2.76 -10.56 18.48
N TYR A 78 -2.77 -10.60 17.14
CA TYR A 78 -2.52 -9.42 16.33
C TYR A 78 -3.57 -8.34 16.61
N LEU A 79 -4.86 -8.68 16.58
CA LEU A 79 -5.97 -7.77 16.88
C LEU A 79 -5.86 -7.19 18.30
N GLN A 80 -5.52 -8.02 19.28
CA GLN A 80 -5.28 -7.56 20.64
C GLN A 80 -4.15 -6.52 20.72
N SER A 81 -3.04 -6.74 19.98
CA SER A 81 -1.87 -5.86 20.00
C SER A 81 -2.11 -4.48 19.39
N ILE A 82 -3.13 -4.34 18.54
CA ILE A 82 -3.53 -3.08 17.90
C ILE A 82 -4.75 -2.43 18.56
N MET A 83 -5.22 -2.98 19.68
CA MET A 83 -6.23 -2.30 20.49
C MET A 83 -5.63 -0.99 21.04
N GLY A 84 -6.35 0.11 20.85
CA GLY A 84 -5.98 1.40 21.45
C GLY A 84 -6.18 1.43 22.97
N GLU A 85 -5.87 2.57 23.57
CA GLU A 85 -6.15 2.81 24.98
C GLU A 85 -7.66 2.80 25.25
N ILE A 86 -8.04 2.28 26.41
CA ILE A 86 -9.41 2.39 26.93
C ILE A 86 -9.44 3.67 27.76
N GLU A 87 -10.06 4.73 27.23
CA GLU A 87 -10.37 5.95 27.97
C GLU A 87 -11.56 5.74 28.94
#